data_AF-A0A925X0T7-F1
#
_entry.id   AF-A0A925X0T7-F1
#
_cell.length_a   1.000
_cell.length_b   1.000
_cell.length_c   1.000
_cell.angle_alpha   90.00
_cell.angle_beta   90.00
_cell.angle_gamma   90.00
#
_symmetry.space_group_name_H-M   'P 1'
#
loop_
_entity.id
_entity.type
_entity.pdbx_description
1 polymer ?
#
loop_
_entity_poly.entity_id
_entity_poly.type
_entity_poly.pdbx_seq_one_letter_code
_entity_poly.pdbx_strand_id
1 'polypeptide(L)'
;MRQFICIVFVVVMTSVSLALADIVILNDGTKLEGDVKKTDRGWTIATSDGKTIEVSADKVKSIQLGKDAAKGTPERATSDLMSLRRSVENLSDVKAVIDRFNRFIEQNKDTPAATEAQKDLAIWQDRADRGLVKLGNKWISPEERSQYADKALAIAAQARGYVEHGRLHDADPLIAEALENDPQCAPALYLRGVMQFQQNQLPPARKSFDAVNTVIKDHAPTLNNLAVILSRQNATMPSLNHYEQAITAAPVNKFILDNIAEALATVPEDQRKNRVAQLLFRKFTEQDTRLQEALAAQGLYRWGSTWVDRPEMDRLKEIEKQVNEKISKVKSEGEANEKRVNEIDGEIQSIERSLREIESQSIYRDPDGRLVRMPYPGIYYDLQTDRTKLQGERSSLAAKLNGARAEMKRLQNELPKPKFTGIQKLVGAEGTPVMLAPGTEPITPGGPVPDPLPTATQPSK
;
A
#
# COMPACT_ATOMS: atom_id res chain seq x y z
N MET A 1 61.78 10.85 -46.54
CA MET A 1 61.14 10.01 -45.50
C MET A 1 60.60 10.95 -44.43
N ARG A 2 59.33 10.79 -44.01
CA ARG A 2 58.48 11.70 -43.19
C ARG A 2 57.82 12.82 -44.01
N GLN A 3 56.54 13.16 -43.86
CA GLN A 3 55.35 12.49 -43.30
C GLN A 3 54.15 13.37 -43.74
N PHE A 4 53.04 12.74 -44.11
CA PHE A 4 51.75 13.39 -44.39
C PHE A 4 51.18 14.09 -43.16
N ILE A 5 50.67 15.32 -43.30
CA ILE A 5 49.49 15.82 -42.57
C ILE A 5 48.67 16.71 -43.52
N CYS A 6 47.56 16.17 -44.03
CA CYS A 6 46.47 16.96 -44.61
C CYS A 6 45.70 17.63 -43.48
N ILE A 7 45.74 18.96 -43.41
CA ILE A 7 44.83 19.73 -42.55
C ILE A 7 43.62 20.11 -43.40
N VAL A 8 42.51 19.41 -43.14
CA VAL A 8 41.17 19.74 -43.63
C VAL A 8 40.71 21.01 -42.93
N PHE A 9 40.53 22.10 -43.66
CA PHE A 9 39.84 23.29 -43.16
C PHE A 9 38.35 22.97 -43.05
N VAL A 10 37.90 22.65 -41.85
CA VAL A 10 36.49 22.60 -41.50
C VAL A 10 36.00 24.04 -41.41
N VAL A 11 35.25 24.48 -42.41
CA VAL A 11 34.42 25.70 -42.32
C VAL A 11 33.30 25.38 -41.34
N VAL A 12 33.46 25.81 -40.09
CA VAL A 12 32.38 25.83 -39.11
C VAL A 12 31.40 26.92 -39.53
N MET A 13 30.38 26.54 -40.31
CA MET A 13 29.17 27.34 -40.43
C MET A 13 28.48 27.32 -39.07
N THR A 14 28.69 28.37 -38.29
CA THR A 14 27.84 28.65 -37.12
C THR A 14 26.44 28.94 -37.61
N SER A 15 25.57 27.95 -37.48
CA SER A 15 24.12 28.10 -37.61
C SER A 15 23.65 29.10 -36.55
N VAL A 16 23.51 30.37 -36.93
CA VAL A 16 22.75 31.34 -36.15
C VAL A 16 21.32 30.82 -36.16
N SER A 17 20.88 30.30 -35.01
CA SER A 17 19.46 30.06 -34.79
C SER A 17 18.75 31.40 -34.96
N LEU A 18 17.84 31.50 -35.93
CA LEU A 18 16.88 32.60 -36.05
C LEU A 18 15.92 32.54 -34.86
N ALA A 19 16.41 32.90 -33.67
CA ALA A 19 15.55 33.35 -32.60
C ALA A 19 15.10 34.78 -32.96
N LEU A 20 13.79 35.02 -32.95
CA LEU A 20 13.21 36.33 -33.19
C LEU A 20 13.88 37.34 -32.23
N ALA A 21 14.53 38.36 -32.79
CA ALA A 21 15.24 39.37 -32.02
C ALA A 21 14.28 40.12 -31.09
N ASP A 22 14.73 40.47 -29.89
CA ASP A 22 13.97 41.34 -29.00
C ASP A 22 13.93 42.75 -29.62
N ILE A 23 12.78 43.42 -29.51
CA ILE A 23 12.60 44.78 -30.04
C ILE A 23 12.49 45.77 -28.89
N VAL A 24 13.41 46.74 -28.85
CA VAL A 24 13.38 47.86 -27.90
C VAL A 24 12.91 49.11 -28.64
N ILE A 25 11.81 49.70 -28.18
CA ILE A 25 11.26 50.95 -28.70
C ILE A 25 11.66 52.08 -27.76
N LEU A 26 12.30 53.12 -28.28
CA LEU A 26 12.69 54.30 -27.51
C LEU A 26 11.59 55.36 -27.50
N ASN A 27 11.68 56.32 -26.57
CA ASN A 27 10.72 57.41 -26.41
C ASN A 27 10.64 58.33 -27.64
N ASP A 28 11.73 58.43 -28.41
CA ASP A 28 11.78 59.18 -29.67
C ASP A 28 11.21 58.40 -30.88
N GLY A 29 10.76 57.17 -30.66
CA GLY A 29 10.21 56.29 -31.70
C GLY A 29 11.22 55.38 -32.39
N THR A 30 12.52 55.48 -32.07
CA THR A 30 13.56 54.61 -32.61
C THR A 30 13.31 53.15 -32.19
N LYS A 31 13.44 52.22 -33.13
CA LYS A 31 13.34 50.78 -32.89
C LYS A 31 14.70 50.13 -33.02
N LEU A 32 15.09 49.35 -32.01
CA LEU A 32 16.35 48.61 -31.97
C LEU A 32 16.04 47.13 -31.84
N GLU A 33 16.60 46.33 -32.73
CA GLU A 33 16.35 44.89 -32.83
C GLU A 33 17.65 44.12 -32.48
N GLY A 34 17.60 43.22 -31.50
CA GLY A 34 18.76 42.43 -31.10
C GLY A 34 18.52 41.58 -29.86
N ASP A 35 19.56 40.94 -29.32
CA ASP A 35 19.49 40.26 -28.02
C ASP A 35 19.59 41.31 -26.89
N VAL A 36 18.58 41.42 -26.03
CA VAL A 36 18.47 42.48 -25.04
C VAL A 36 18.89 41.97 -23.65
N LYS A 37 19.96 42.56 -23.10
CA LYS A 37 20.45 42.28 -21.75
C LYS A 37 20.35 43.49 -20.85
N LYS A 38 19.81 43.30 -19.63
CA LYS A 38 19.71 44.36 -18.62
C LYS A 38 21.08 44.63 -17.98
N THR A 39 21.43 45.90 -17.83
CA THR A 39 22.63 46.35 -17.12
C THR A 39 22.26 47.35 -16.02
N ASP A 40 23.20 47.71 -15.15
CA ASP A 40 22.97 48.64 -14.04
C ASP A 40 22.59 50.06 -14.50
N ARG A 41 22.91 50.41 -15.75
CA ARG A 41 22.64 51.73 -16.36
C ARG A 41 21.50 51.72 -17.38
N GLY A 42 20.92 50.55 -17.67
CA GLY A 42 19.83 50.41 -18.63
C GLY A 42 19.82 49.05 -19.32
N TRP A 43 19.92 49.05 -20.64
CA TRP A 43 19.80 47.88 -21.49
C TRP A 43 20.89 47.90 -22.56
N THR A 44 21.47 46.74 -22.83
CA THR A 44 22.40 46.51 -23.95
C THR A 44 21.70 45.66 -24.99
N ILE A 45 21.66 46.15 -26.24
CA ILE A 45 21.10 45.45 -27.39
C ILE A 45 22.25 45.03 -28.29
N ALA A 46 22.45 43.72 -28.46
CA ALA A 46 23.39 43.18 -29.42
C ALA A 46 22.69 42.99 -30.77
N THR A 47 23.00 43.84 -31.75
CA THR A 47 22.41 43.83 -33.09
C THR A 47 23.04 42.74 -33.97
N SER A 48 22.33 42.30 -35.01
CA SER A 48 22.75 41.19 -35.89
C SER A 48 24.01 41.46 -36.70
N ASP A 49 24.44 42.71 -36.82
CA ASP A 49 25.70 43.16 -37.43
C ASP A 49 26.90 43.10 -36.45
N GLY A 50 26.71 42.57 -35.24
CA GLY A 50 27.74 42.41 -34.21
C GLY A 50 28.00 43.68 -33.39
N LYS A 51 27.22 44.74 -33.59
CA LYS A 51 27.33 45.98 -32.81
C LYS A 51 26.55 45.85 -31.49
N THR A 52 27.06 46.45 -30.43
CA THR A 52 26.36 46.53 -29.14
C THR A 52 25.93 47.97 -28.91
N ILE A 53 24.63 48.18 -28.69
CA ILE A 53 24.03 49.49 -28.43
C ILE A 53 23.62 49.53 -26.96
N GLU A 54 24.15 50.47 -26.20
CA GLU A 54 23.76 50.70 -24.82
C GLU A 54 22.70 51.81 -24.75
N VAL A 55 21.57 51.51 -24.12
CA VAL A 55 20.40 52.38 -24.01
C VAL A 55 20.06 52.56 -22.54
N SER A 56 20.00 53.82 -22.11
CA SER A 56 19.61 54.16 -20.75
C SER A 56 18.12 53.86 -20.50
N ALA A 57 17.77 53.40 -19.29
CA ALA A 57 16.42 52.94 -18.96
C ALA A 57 15.33 54.01 -19.12
N ASP A 58 15.66 55.28 -18.89
CA ASP A 58 14.78 56.45 -19.06
C ASP A 58 14.42 56.73 -20.52
N LYS A 59 15.18 56.19 -21.47
CA LYS A 59 14.93 56.37 -22.91
C LYS A 59 14.08 55.25 -23.52
N VAL A 60 13.81 54.18 -22.78
CA VAL A 60 13.06 53.02 -23.28
C VAL A 60 11.57 53.21 -23.05
N LYS A 61 10.79 53.19 -24.13
CA LYS A 61 9.33 53.27 -24.11
C LYS A 61 8.69 51.90 -23.84
N SER A 62 9.19 50.85 -24.49
CA SER A 62 8.72 49.47 -24.30
C SER A 62 9.74 48.45 -24.82
N ILE A 63 9.78 47.27 -24.22
CA ILE A 63 10.59 46.13 -24.66
C ILE A 63 9.66 44.99 -25.04
N GLN A 64 9.76 44.50 -26.27
CA GLN A 64 9.07 43.32 -26.74
C GLN A 64 10.08 42.17 -26.81
N LEU A 65 10.01 41.29 -25.81
CA LEU A 65 10.84 40.08 -25.80
C LEU A 65 10.34 39.13 -26.89
N GLY A 66 11.24 38.48 -27.63
CA GLY A 66 10.93 37.62 -28.79
C GLY A 66 9.97 36.47 -28.50
N LYS A 67 9.76 36.13 -27.22
CA LYS A 67 8.74 35.15 -26.78
C LYS A 67 7.31 35.70 -26.75
N ASP A 68 7.14 37.00 -26.46
CA ASP A 68 5.85 37.68 -26.43
C ASP A 68 5.54 38.40 -27.76
N ALA A 69 6.58 38.80 -28.51
CA ALA A 69 6.45 39.35 -29.86
C ALA A 69 5.98 38.32 -30.91
N ALA A 70 6.15 37.02 -30.62
CA ALA A 70 5.79 35.91 -31.50
C ALA A 70 4.37 35.37 -31.31
N LYS A 71 3.56 35.95 -30.42
CA LYS A 71 2.16 35.55 -30.24
C LYS A 71 1.36 35.93 -31.50
N GLY A 72 0.99 34.93 -32.29
CA GLY A 72 0.25 35.10 -33.54
C GLY A 72 1.11 35.12 -34.82
N THR A 73 2.41 34.81 -34.75
CA THR A 73 3.20 34.62 -35.99
C THR A 73 2.88 33.27 -36.64
N PRO A 74 2.80 33.19 -37.99
CA PRO A 74 2.46 31.96 -38.71
C PRO A 74 3.38 30.75 -38.39
N GLU A 75 4.68 31.00 -38.18
CA GLU A 75 5.66 29.96 -37.86
C GLU A 75 5.45 29.38 -36.46
N ARG A 76 5.12 30.24 -35.48
CA ARG A 76 4.85 29.81 -34.11
C ARG A 76 3.53 29.05 -34.02
N ALA A 77 2.48 29.54 -34.68
CA ALA A 77 1.20 28.87 -34.77
C ALA A 77 1.33 27.46 -35.38
N THR A 78 2.22 27.28 -36.37
CA THR A 78 2.52 25.96 -36.95
C THR A 78 3.17 25.01 -35.95
N SER A 79 4.12 25.50 -35.15
CA SER A 79 4.76 24.71 -34.07
C SER A 79 3.78 24.34 -32.95
N ASP A 80 2.92 25.27 -32.58
CA ASP A 80 1.88 25.06 -31.57
C ASP A 80 0.82 24.06 -32.05
N LEU A 81 0.47 24.05 -33.35
CA LEU A 81 -0.41 23.03 -33.94
C LEU A 81 0.20 21.63 -33.87
N MET A 82 1.50 21.47 -34.16
CA MET A 82 2.17 20.17 -34.01
C MET A 82 2.16 19.68 -32.57
N SER A 83 2.34 20.59 -31.62
CA SER A 83 2.26 20.29 -30.19
C SER A 83 0.84 19.90 -29.79
N LEU A 84 -0.18 20.59 -30.33
CA LEU A 84 -1.58 20.27 -30.13
C LEU A 84 -1.91 18.86 -30.62
N ARG A 85 -1.52 18.51 -31.86
CA ARG A 85 -1.71 17.17 -32.46
C ARG A 85 -1.17 16.07 -31.55
N ARG A 86 0.07 16.21 -31.07
CA ARG A 86 0.66 15.25 -30.11
C ARG A 86 -0.08 15.22 -28.77
N SER A 87 -0.54 16.37 -28.28
CA SER A 87 -1.23 16.44 -26.99
C SER A 87 -2.59 15.74 -27.01
N VAL A 88 -3.30 15.77 -28.14
CA VAL A 88 -4.63 15.18 -28.27
C VAL A 88 -4.57 13.67 -28.49
N GLU A 89 -3.46 13.15 -29.04
CA GLU A 89 -3.23 11.71 -29.21
C GLU A 89 -3.33 10.93 -27.90
N ASN A 90 -3.10 11.56 -26.74
CA ASN A 90 -3.21 10.92 -25.42
C ASN A 90 -4.62 11.00 -24.82
N LEU A 91 -5.52 11.80 -25.38
CA LEU A 91 -6.88 11.93 -24.87
C LEU A 91 -7.74 10.75 -25.32
N SER A 92 -8.60 10.27 -24.42
CA SER A 92 -9.60 9.23 -24.68
C SER A 92 -10.98 9.79 -24.96
N ASP A 93 -11.26 11.03 -24.54
CA ASP A 93 -12.52 11.73 -24.80
C ASP A 93 -12.39 12.59 -26.07
N VAL A 94 -13.13 12.22 -27.11
CA VAL A 94 -13.18 12.93 -28.39
C VAL A 94 -13.71 14.36 -28.24
N LYS A 95 -14.60 14.64 -27.28
CA LYS A 95 -15.14 15.98 -27.05
C LYS A 95 -14.07 16.92 -26.53
N ALA A 96 -13.27 16.46 -25.57
CA ALA A 96 -12.12 17.21 -25.08
C ALA A 96 -11.08 17.51 -26.18
N VAL A 97 -10.93 16.62 -27.17
CA VAL A 97 -10.09 16.87 -28.35
C VAL A 97 -10.67 18.00 -29.20
N ILE A 98 -11.96 17.92 -29.54
CA ILE A 98 -12.69 18.92 -30.30
C ILE A 98 -12.59 20.30 -29.65
N ASP A 99 -12.81 20.40 -28.33
CA ASP A 99 -12.72 21.65 -27.58
C ASP A 99 -11.32 22.29 -27.65
N ARG A 100 -10.27 21.47 -27.64
CA ARG A 100 -8.89 21.97 -27.76
C ARG A 100 -8.60 22.52 -29.15
N PHE A 101 -9.08 21.86 -30.21
CA PHE A 101 -8.95 22.36 -31.58
C PHE A 101 -9.75 23.65 -31.79
N ASN A 102 -11.00 23.72 -31.30
CA ASN A 102 -11.81 24.93 -31.35
C ASN A 102 -11.10 26.12 -30.70
N ARG A 103 -10.52 25.91 -29.50
CA ARG A 103 -9.75 26.95 -28.81
C ARG A 103 -8.52 27.39 -29.58
N PHE A 104 -7.80 26.45 -30.20
CA PHE A 104 -6.62 26.76 -31.00
C PHE A 104 -6.98 27.59 -32.24
N ILE A 105 -8.06 27.23 -32.94
CA ILE A 105 -8.55 27.96 -34.12
C ILE A 105 -8.96 29.39 -33.74
N GLU A 106 -9.68 29.55 -32.63
CA GLU A 106 -10.11 30.86 -32.13
C GLU A 106 -8.92 31.78 -31.79
N GLN A 107 -7.82 31.21 -31.29
CA GLN A 107 -6.62 31.95 -30.90
C GLN A 107 -5.69 32.30 -32.07
N ASN A 108 -5.79 31.60 -33.19
CA ASN A 108 -4.88 31.73 -34.34
C ASN A 108 -5.63 32.07 -35.63
N LYS A 109 -6.73 32.83 -35.54
CA LYS A 109 -7.55 33.23 -36.69
C LYS A 109 -6.68 33.80 -37.81
N ASP A 110 -7.08 33.53 -39.05
CA ASP A 110 -6.44 34.02 -40.26
C ASP A 110 -5.00 33.56 -40.49
N THR A 111 -4.53 32.53 -39.77
CA THR A 111 -3.24 31.88 -40.03
C THR A 111 -3.41 30.60 -40.86
N PRO A 112 -2.39 30.19 -41.65
CA PRO A 112 -2.38 28.89 -42.32
C PRO A 112 -2.55 27.72 -41.33
N ALA A 113 -2.02 27.87 -40.11
CA ALA A 113 -2.15 26.88 -39.04
C ALA A 113 -3.61 26.70 -38.58
N ALA A 114 -4.42 27.76 -38.54
CA ALA A 114 -5.85 27.62 -38.23
C ALA A 114 -6.62 26.88 -39.34
N THR A 115 -6.29 27.10 -40.60
CA THR A 115 -6.88 26.34 -41.73
C THR A 115 -6.52 24.85 -41.64
N GLU A 116 -5.27 24.51 -41.31
CA GLU A 116 -4.87 23.12 -41.09
C GLU A 116 -5.54 22.51 -39.85
N ALA A 117 -5.69 23.28 -38.78
CA ALA A 117 -6.42 22.86 -37.58
C ALA A 117 -7.91 22.61 -37.83
N GLN A 118 -8.55 23.36 -38.74
CA GLN A 118 -9.94 23.12 -39.16
C GLN A 118 -10.09 21.78 -39.89
N LYS A 119 -9.11 21.39 -40.72
CA LYS A 119 -9.10 20.07 -41.35
C LYS A 119 -8.99 18.95 -40.32
N ASP A 120 -8.10 19.10 -39.34
CA ASP A 120 -7.98 18.12 -38.24
C ASP A 120 -9.27 18.03 -37.43
N LEU A 121 -9.86 19.19 -37.09
CA LEU A 121 -11.12 19.29 -36.36
C LEU A 121 -12.25 18.52 -37.07
N ALA A 122 -12.36 18.66 -38.40
CA ALA A 122 -13.36 17.92 -39.17
C ALA A 122 -13.20 16.40 -39.04
N ILE A 123 -11.95 15.90 -39.01
CA ILE A 123 -11.68 14.47 -38.77
C ILE A 123 -12.12 14.08 -37.36
N TRP A 124 -11.87 14.92 -36.34
CA TRP A 124 -12.31 14.64 -34.96
C TRP A 124 -13.83 14.71 -34.77
N GLN A 125 -14.51 15.59 -35.51
CA GLN A 125 -15.96 15.67 -35.55
C GLN A 125 -16.58 14.42 -36.18
N ASP A 126 -16.06 13.93 -37.32
CA ASP A 126 -16.50 12.65 -37.91
C ASP A 126 -16.37 11.48 -36.91
N ARG A 127 -15.26 11.42 -36.16
CA ARG A 127 -15.09 10.40 -35.12
C ARG A 127 -16.14 10.51 -34.01
N ALA A 128 -16.48 11.72 -33.59
CA ALA A 128 -17.49 11.97 -32.58
C ALA A 128 -18.90 11.61 -33.09
N ASP A 129 -19.21 11.98 -34.34
CA ASP A 129 -20.49 11.70 -34.99
C ASP A 129 -20.72 10.19 -35.16
N ARG A 130 -19.66 9.46 -35.49
CA ARG A 130 -19.66 7.99 -35.57
C ARG A 130 -19.61 7.30 -34.21
N GLY A 131 -19.51 8.06 -33.11
CA GLY A 131 -19.45 7.54 -31.75
C GLY A 131 -18.23 6.66 -31.48
N LEU A 132 -17.10 6.91 -32.17
CA LEU A 132 -15.91 6.08 -31.99
C LEU A 132 -15.35 6.21 -30.58
N VAL A 133 -14.91 5.09 -30.02
CA VAL A 133 -14.28 5.00 -28.72
C VAL A 133 -12.83 4.58 -28.84
N LYS A 134 -12.00 5.05 -27.93
CA LYS A 134 -10.57 4.76 -27.94
C LYS A 134 -10.28 3.45 -27.22
N LEU A 135 -9.62 2.51 -27.91
CA LEU A 135 -9.07 1.29 -27.35
C LEU A 135 -7.56 1.24 -27.65
N GLY A 136 -6.74 1.43 -26.62
CA GLY A 136 -5.30 1.63 -26.78
C GLY A 136 -5.02 2.86 -27.65
N ASN A 137 -4.36 2.65 -28.81
CA ASN A 137 -4.05 3.70 -29.77
C ASN A 137 -5.03 3.78 -30.96
N LYS A 138 -6.10 2.96 -30.96
CA LYS A 138 -7.06 2.87 -32.06
C LYS A 138 -8.41 3.48 -31.67
N TRP A 139 -9.06 4.14 -32.62
CA TRP A 139 -10.45 4.55 -32.52
C TRP A 139 -11.31 3.52 -33.23
N ILE A 140 -12.21 2.88 -32.49
CA ILE A 140 -13.05 1.78 -32.97
C ILE A 140 -14.52 2.11 -32.76
N SER A 141 -15.39 1.47 -33.54
CA SER A 141 -16.83 1.61 -33.35
C SER A 141 -17.29 0.99 -32.02
N PRO A 142 -18.46 1.42 -31.49
CA PRO A 142 -19.05 0.78 -30.32
C PRO A 142 -19.28 -0.73 -30.50
N GLU A 143 -19.64 -1.15 -31.72
CA GLU A 143 -19.83 -2.56 -32.08
C GLU A 143 -18.53 -3.35 -31.98
N GLU A 144 -17.46 -2.87 -32.60
CA GLU A 144 -16.13 -3.48 -32.47
C GLU A 144 -15.68 -3.50 -30.99
N ARG A 145 -15.96 -2.44 -30.24
CA ARG A 145 -15.61 -2.38 -28.81
C ARG A 145 -16.33 -3.47 -28.01
N SER A 146 -17.61 -3.73 -28.32
CA SER A 146 -18.38 -4.81 -27.72
C SER A 146 -17.77 -6.17 -28.06
N GLN A 147 -17.40 -6.40 -29.33
CA GLN A 147 -16.78 -7.65 -29.76
C GLN A 147 -15.44 -7.92 -29.04
N TYR A 148 -14.61 -6.87 -28.87
CA TYR A 148 -13.39 -6.98 -28.06
C TYR A 148 -13.68 -7.27 -26.58
N ALA A 149 -14.73 -6.66 -26.01
CA ALA A 149 -15.15 -6.92 -24.64
C ALA A 149 -15.62 -8.38 -24.46
N ASP A 150 -16.48 -8.87 -25.35
CA ASP A 150 -16.99 -10.26 -25.32
C ASP A 150 -15.85 -11.27 -25.45
N LYS A 151 -14.90 -10.99 -26.36
CA LYS A 151 -13.69 -11.80 -26.50
C LYS A 151 -12.86 -11.79 -25.21
N ALA A 152 -12.65 -10.62 -24.60
CA ALA A 152 -11.93 -10.49 -23.33
C ALA A 152 -12.60 -11.28 -22.20
N LEU A 153 -13.94 -11.26 -22.11
CA LEU A 153 -14.70 -12.03 -21.14
C LEU A 153 -14.55 -13.53 -21.36
N ALA A 154 -14.62 -14.00 -22.61
CA ALA A 154 -14.44 -15.41 -22.94
C ALA A 154 -13.03 -15.92 -22.58
N ILE A 155 -11.99 -15.12 -22.86
CA ILE A 155 -10.61 -15.45 -22.49
C ILE A 155 -10.45 -15.45 -20.96
N ALA A 156 -11.01 -14.45 -20.27
CA ALA A 156 -10.96 -14.39 -18.81
C ALA A 156 -11.64 -15.59 -18.15
N ALA A 157 -12.73 -16.10 -18.72
CA ALA A 157 -13.39 -17.33 -18.25
C ALA A 157 -12.48 -18.57 -18.39
N GLN A 158 -11.69 -18.67 -19.47
CA GLN A 158 -10.69 -19.73 -19.61
C GLN A 158 -9.57 -19.58 -18.57
N ALA A 159 -9.04 -18.36 -18.40
CA ALA A 159 -8.02 -18.06 -17.40
C ALA A 159 -8.49 -18.41 -15.98
N ARG A 160 -9.76 -18.13 -15.66
CA ARG A 160 -10.37 -18.47 -14.37
C ARG A 160 -10.20 -19.94 -14.03
N GLY A 161 -10.49 -20.84 -14.98
CA GLY A 161 -10.33 -22.28 -14.78
C GLY A 161 -8.88 -22.67 -14.42
N TYR A 162 -7.89 -22.04 -15.06
CA TYR A 162 -6.48 -22.27 -14.70
C TYR A 162 -6.12 -21.72 -13.32
N VAL A 163 -6.61 -20.53 -12.95
CA VAL A 163 -6.36 -19.95 -11.61
C VAL A 163 -7.01 -20.79 -10.51
N GLU A 164 -8.24 -21.29 -10.71
CA GLU A 164 -8.94 -22.17 -9.76
C GLU A 164 -8.12 -23.43 -9.43
N HIS A 165 -7.37 -23.95 -10.40
CA HIS A 165 -6.53 -25.13 -10.25
C HIS A 165 -5.05 -24.80 -9.90
N GLY A 166 -4.74 -23.54 -9.58
CA GLY A 166 -3.38 -23.10 -9.24
C GLY A 166 -2.39 -23.13 -10.42
N ARG A 167 -2.85 -23.31 -11.65
CA ARG A 167 -2.03 -23.33 -12.87
C ARG A 167 -1.72 -21.91 -13.35
N LEU A 168 -0.99 -21.16 -12.53
CA LEU A 168 -0.74 -19.73 -12.74
C LEU A 168 0.07 -19.43 -14.01
N HIS A 169 0.99 -20.32 -14.39
CA HIS A 169 1.79 -20.17 -15.61
C HIS A 169 0.91 -20.21 -16.89
N ASP A 170 -0.17 -21.00 -16.88
CA ASP A 170 -1.08 -21.11 -18.01
C ASP A 170 -2.14 -20.00 -18.00
N ALA A 171 -2.49 -19.49 -16.82
CA ALA A 171 -3.43 -18.39 -16.66
C ALA A 171 -2.85 -17.04 -17.11
N ASP A 172 -1.58 -16.76 -16.81
CA ASP A 172 -0.94 -15.46 -17.08
C ASP A 172 -1.06 -14.97 -18.53
N PRO A 173 -0.73 -15.75 -19.57
CA PRO A 173 -0.87 -15.29 -20.96
C PRO A 173 -2.33 -15.02 -21.35
N LEU A 174 -3.29 -15.80 -20.81
CA LEU A 174 -4.72 -15.58 -21.07
C LEU A 174 -5.22 -14.30 -20.37
N ILE A 175 -4.76 -14.04 -19.14
CA ILE A 175 -5.08 -12.79 -18.42
C ILE A 175 -4.51 -11.59 -19.19
N ALA A 176 -3.28 -11.69 -19.69
CA ALA A 176 -2.66 -10.65 -20.51
C ALA A 176 -3.46 -10.41 -21.80
N GLU A 177 -3.79 -11.47 -22.54
CA GLU A 177 -4.59 -11.37 -23.77
C GLU A 177 -5.97 -10.75 -23.51
N ALA A 178 -6.66 -11.16 -22.44
CA ALA A 178 -7.95 -10.57 -22.07
C ALA A 178 -7.84 -9.05 -21.82
N LEU A 179 -6.76 -8.61 -21.16
CA LEU A 179 -6.53 -7.20 -20.85
C LEU A 179 -6.00 -6.38 -22.04
N GLU A 180 -5.42 -7.03 -23.06
CA GLU A 180 -5.11 -6.40 -24.34
C GLU A 180 -6.38 -6.11 -25.15
N ASN A 181 -7.34 -7.05 -25.14
CA ASN A 181 -8.63 -6.86 -25.80
C ASN A 181 -9.51 -5.87 -25.03
N ASP A 182 -9.50 -5.92 -23.70
CA ASP A 182 -10.21 -4.97 -22.84
C ASP A 182 -9.43 -4.66 -21.54
N PRO A 183 -8.76 -3.50 -21.49
CA PRO A 183 -8.00 -3.07 -20.30
C PRO A 183 -8.83 -2.91 -19.02
N GLN A 184 -10.16 -2.80 -19.14
CA GLN A 184 -11.12 -2.66 -18.04
C GLN A 184 -11.92 -3.95 -17.78
N CYS A 185 -11.55 -5.08 -18.40
CA CYS A 185 -12.17 -6.37 -18.13
C CYS A 185 -12.02 -6.75 -16.65
N ALA A 186 -13.07 -6.51 -15.86
CA ALA A 186 -13.04 -6.73 -14.41
C ALA A 186 -12.74 -8.18 -14.02
N PRO A 187 -13.27 -9.22 -14.73
CA PRO A 187 -12.86 -10.60 -14.49
C PRO A 187 -11.35 -10.83 -14.64
N ALA A 188 -10.75 -10.33 -15.72
CA ALA A 188 -9.30 -10.48 -15.96
C ALA A 188 -8.47 -9.69 -14.93
N LEU A 189 -8.88 -8.47 -14.59
CA LEU A 189 -8.25 -7.66 -13.53
C LEU A 189 -8.31 -8.37 -12.17
N TYR A 190 -9.45 -8.99 -11.83
CA TYR A 190 -9.62 -9.74 -10.60
C TYR A 190 -8.70 -10.96 -10.54
N LEU A 191 -8.68 -11.77 -11.60
CA LEU A 191 -7.81 -12.94 -11.72
C LEU A 191 -6.33 -12.59 -11.65
N ARG A 192 -5.93 -11.47 -12.28
CA ARG A 192 -4.57 -10.93 -12.15
C ARG A 192 -4.23 -10.61 -10.70
N GLY A 193 -5.16 -10.00 -9.97
CA GLY A 193 -5.02 -9.72 -8.55
C GLY A 193 -4.85 -10.99 -7.69
N VAL A 194 -5.67 -12.03 -7.95
CA VAL A 194 -5.56 -13.33 -7.28
C VAL A 194 -4.20 -13.97 -7.54
N MET A 195 -3.77 -14.03 -8.80
CA MET A 195 -2.47 -14.58 -9.19
C MET A 195 -1.31 -13.83 -8.52
N GLN A 196 -1.31 -12.50 -8.59
CA GLN A 196 -0.28 -11.65 -7.97
C GLN A 196 -0.23 -11.86 -6.45
N PHE A 197 -1.38 -12.01 -5.80
CA PHE A 197 -1.44 -12.29 -4.37
C PHE A 197 -0.83 -13.66 -4.02
N GLN A 198 -1.15 -14.71 -4.79
CA GLN A 198 -0.58 -16.04 -4.60
C GLN A 198 0.95 -16.05 -4.80
N GLN A 199 1.46 -15.18 -5.67
CA GLN A 199 2.90 -14.94 -5.86
C GLN A 199 3.52 -13.99 -4.81
N ASN A 200 2.77 -13.63 -3.76
CA ASN A 200 3.16 -12.68 -2.71
C ASN A 200 3.50 -11.25 -3.20
N GLN A 201 3.01 -10.87 -4.38
CA GLN A 201 3.17 -9.54 -4.95
C GLN A 201 2.05 -8.61 -4.45
N LEU A 202 2.10 -8.23 -3.18
CA LEU A 202 1.01 -7.49 -2.53
C LEU A 202 0.71 -6.12 -3.18
N PRO A 203 1.70 -5.25 -3.52
CA PRO A 203 1.38 -3.97 -4.15
C PRO A 203 0.77 -4.10 -5.56
N PRO A 204 1.29 -4.96 -6.47
CA PRO A 204 0.62 -5.23 -7.74
C PRO A 204 -0.79 -5.82 -7.57
N ALA A 205 -0.97 -6.79 -6.67
CA ALA A 205 -2.27 -7.41 -6.41
C ALA A 205 -3.30 -6.35 -5.98
N ARG A 206 -2.91 -5.47 -5.05
CA ARG A 206 -3.75 -4.35 -4.62
C ARG A 206 -4.15 -3.47 -5.79
N LYS A 207 -3.21 -3.06 -6.64
CA LYS A 207 -3.49 -2.24 -7.83
C LYS A 207 -4.49 -2.91 -8.77
N SER A 208 -4.39 -4.22 -8.96
CA SER A 208 -5.34 -4.99 -9.77
C SER A 208 -6.74 -5.00 -9.15
N PHE A 209 -6.88 -5.23 -7.84
CA PHE A 209 -8.18 -5.18 -7.16
C PHE A 209 -8.75 -3.76 -7.05
N ASP A 210 -7.92 -2.74 -6.87
CA ASP A 210 -8.35 -1.34 -6.93
C ASP A 210 -8.93 -1.02 -8.32
N ALA A 211 -8.31 -1.52 -9.39
CA ALA A 211 -8.86 -1.37 -10.74
C ALA A 211 -10.23 -2.07 -10.87
N VAL A 212 -10.41 -3.27 -10.32
CA VAL A 212 -11.75 -3.91 -10.26
C VAL A 212 -12.75 -3.01 -9.52
N ASN A 213 -12.36 -2.43 -8.38
CA ASN A 213 -13.22 -1.54 -7.57
C ASN A 213 -13.53 -0.19 -8.25
N THR A 214 -12.78 0.20 -9.30
CA THR A 214 -13.16 1.33 -10.15
C THR A 214 -14.25 0.98 -11.15
N VAL A 215 -14.28 -0.26 -11.62
CA VAL A 215 -15.24 -0.75 -12.62
C VAL A 215 -16.53 -1.26 -11.96
N ILE A 216 -16.42 -2.03 -10.89
CA ILE A 216 -17.55 -2.59 -10.15
C ILE A 216 -17.53 -2.03 -8.73
N LYS A 217 -18.56 -1.23 -8.40
CA LYS A 217 -18.79 -0.78 -7.03
C LYS A 217 -19.39 -1.90 -6.20
N ASP A 218 -19.07 -1.91 -4.91
CA ASP A 218 -19.64 -2.83 -3.92
C ASP A 218 -19.46 -4.32 -4.27
N HIS A 219 -18.39 -4.67 -5.01
CA HIS A 219 -18.07 -6.08 -5.27
C HIS A 219 -17.41 -6.72 -4.03
N ALA A 220 -18.21 -7.42 -3.24
CA ALA A 220 -17.80 -7.95 -1.94
C ALA A 220 -16.51 -8.81 -1.96
N PRO A 221 -16.28 -9.73 -2.93
CA PRO A 221 -15.01 -10.45 -3.04
C PRO A 221 -13.79 -9.53 -3.23
N THR A 222 -13.91 -8.49 -4.06
CA THR A 222 -12.82 -7.50 -4.26
C THR A 222 -12.56 -6.71 -2.99
N LEU A 223 -13.62 -6.27 -2.31
CA LEU A 223 -13.50 -5.53 -1.05
C LEU A 223 -12.86 -6.37 0.06
N ASN A 224 -13.25 -7.64 0.19
CA ASN A 224 -12.58 -8.60 1.07
C ASN A 224 -11.09 -8.71 0.73
N ASN A 225 -10.74 -8.89 -0.55
CA ASN A 225 -9.37 -9.09 -0.98
C ASN A 225 -8.49 -7.85 -0.75
N LEU A 226 -9.02 -6.65 -0.97
CA LEU A 226 -8.36 -5.39 -0.59
C LEU A 226 -8.12 -5.34 0.92
N ALA A 227 -9.10 -5.72 1.73
CA ALA A 227 -8.97 -5.76 3.18
C ALA A 227 -7.88 -6.75 3.64
N VAL A 228 -7.83 -7.96 3.07
CA VAL A 228 -6.79 -8.97 3.34
C VAL A 228 -5.40 -8.44 3.00
N ILE A 229 -5.23 -7.82 1.83
CA ILE A 229 -3.94 -7.27 1.41
C ILE A 229 -3.49 -6.14 2.34
N LEU A 230 -4.40 -5.24 2.71
CA LEU A 230 -4.10 -4.14 3.64
C LEU A 230 -3.73 -4.66 5.02
N SER A 231 -4.39 -5.70 5.51
CA SER A 231 -4.04 -6.37 6.76
C SER A 231 -2.60 -6.90 6.72
N ARG A 232 -2.21 -7.60 5.64
CA ARG A 232 -0.82 -8.07 5.43
C ARG A 232 0.21 -6.94 5.29
N GLN A 233 -0.22 -5.76 4.89
CA GLN A 233 0.60 -4.55 4.82
C GLN A 233 0.64 -3.78 6.15
N ASN A 234 0.10 -4.33 7.24
CA ASN A 234 -0.05 -3.69 8.55
C ASN A 234 -0.90 -2.40 8.51
N ALA A 235 -1.73 -2.23 7.49
CA ALA A 235 -2.65 -1.11 7.33
C ALA A 235 -4.01 -1.47 7.95
N THR A 236 -4.04 -1.63 9.28
CA THR A 236 -5.20 -2.15 10.04
C THR A 236 -6.47 -1.35 9.78
N MET A 237 -6.48 -0.03 9.97
CA MET A 237 -7.71 0.77 9.81
C MET A 237 -8.24 0.81 8.37
N PRO A 238 -7.40 1.02 7.34
CA PRO A 238 -7.83 0.84 5.95
C PRO A 238 -8.39 -0.56 5.66
N SER A 239 -7.80 -1.61 6.22
CA SER A 239 -8.31 -2.99 6.10
C SER A 239 -9.72 -3.11 6.67
N LEU A 240 -9.94 -2.65 7.91
CA LEU A 240 -11.27 -2.69 8.55
C LEU A 240 -12.32 -1.90 7.77
N ASN A 241 -11.93 -0.80 7.13
CA ASN A 241 -12.85 -0.02 6.28
C ASN A 241 -13.31 -0.80 5.04
N HIS A 242 -12.42 -1.53 4.37
CA HIS A 242 -12.81 -2.39 3.25
C HIS A 242 -13.64 -3.61 3.71
N TYR A 243 -13.36 -4.16 4.88
CA TYR A 243 -14.23 -5.18 5.49
C TYR A 243 -15.63 -4.66 5.79
N GLU A 244 -15.74 -3.41 6.28
CA GLU A 244 -17.03 -2.76 6.54
C GLU A 244 -17.84 -2.57 5.25
N GLN A 245 -17.18 -2.24 4.14
CA GLN A 245 -17.81 -2.20 2.83
C GLN A 245 -18.21 -3.61 2.37
N ALA A 246 -17.34 -4.61 2.53
CA ALA A 246 -17.60 -6.00 2.11
C ALA A 246 -18.81 -6.64 2.83
N ILE A 247 -18.91 -6.46 4.15
CA ILE A 247 -20.03 -6.97 4.96
C ILE A 247 -21.35 -6.23 4.68
N THR A 248 -21.27 -5.00 4.15
CA THR A 248 -22.44 -4.24 3.68
C THR A 248 -22.88 -4.71 2.30
N ALA A 249 -21.92 -4.97 1.40
CA ALA A 249 -22.17 -5.44 0.04
C ALA A 249 -22.71 -6.88 -0.01
N ALA A 250 -22.26 -7.76 0.89
CA ALA A 250 -22.74 -9.14 0.99
C ALA A 250 -23.09 -9.50 2.45
N PRO A 251 -24.29 -9.11 2.92
CA PRO A 251 -24.73 -9.41 4.27
C PRO A 251 -24.78 -10.91 4.56
N VAL A 252 -24.37 -11.30 5.78
CA VAL A 252 -24.41 -12.69 6.29
C VAL A 252 -23.57 -13.67 5.45
N ASN A 253 -22.59 -13.17 4.69
CA ASN A 253 -21.66 -14.01 3.95
C ASN A 253 -20.64 -14.67 4.89
N LYS A 254 -20.70 -16.01 5.00
CA LYS A 254 -19.83 -16.79 5.90
C LYS A 254 -18.34 -16.51 5.72
N PHE A 255 -17.83 -16.52 4.49
CA PHE A 255 -16.40 -16.34 4.23
C PHE A 255 -15.91 -14.96 4.67
N ILE A 256 -16.67 -13.91 4.36
CA ILE A 256 -16.35 -12.54 4.77
C ILE A 256 -16.39 -12.40 6.29
N LEU A 257 -17.41 -12.96 6.95
CA LEU A 257 -17.53 -12.94 8.42
C LEU A 257 -16.38 -13.71 9.09
N ASP A 258 -15.94 -14.84 8.52
CA ASP A 258 -14.78 -15.60 8.99
C ASP A 258 -13.50 -14.75 8.95
N ASN A 259 -13.27 -14.02 7.86
CA ASN A 259 -12.14 -13.09 7.75
C ASN A 259 -12.25 -11.86 8.66
N ILE A 260 -13.44 -11.31 8.84
CA ILE A 260 -13.67 -10.18 9.74
C ILE A 260 -13.37 -10.57 11.18
N ALA A 261 -13.74 -11.79 11.60
CA ALA A 261 -13.41 -12.28 12.92
C ALA A 261 -11.90 -12.40 13.14
N GLU A 262 -11.15 -12.92 12.15
CA GLU A 262 -9.68 -12.90 12.17
C GLU A 262 -9.13 -11.48 12.30
N ALA A 263 -9.64 -10.54 11.49
CA ALA A 263 -9.16 -9.16 11.49
C ALA A 263 -9.45 -8.46 12.84
N LEU A 264 -10.67 -8.56 13.36
CA LEU A 264 -11.08 -7.95 14.63
C LEU A 264 -10.29 -8.50 15.82
N ALA A 265 -9.95 -9.79 15.83
CA ALA A 265 -9.13 -10.40 16.88
C ALA A 265 -7.70 -9.83 16.94
N THR A 266 -7.18 -9.38 15.80
CA THR A 266 -5.82 -8.78 15.70
C THR A 266 -5.79 -7.27 15.95
N VAL A 267 -6.94 -6.62 16.20
CA VAL A 267 -6.98 -5.17 16.46
C VAL A 267 -6.30 -4.85 17.80
N PRO A 268 -5.25 -4.00 17.79
CA PRO A 268 -4.57 -3.56 19.01
C PRO A 268 -5.53 -2.91 20.01
N GLU A 269 -5.32 -3.12 21.31
CA GLU A 269 -6.24 -2.68 22.36
C GLU A 269 -6.50 -1.17 22.35
N ASP A 270 -5.47 -0.38 22.09
CA ASP A 270 -5.50 1.08 21.94
C ASP A 270 -6.34 1.53 20.73
N GLN A 271 -6.49 0.66 19.73
CA GLN A 271 -7.20 0.93 18.48
C GLN A 271 -8.63 0.40 18.45
N ARG A 272 -9.05 -0.44 19.40
CA ARG A 272 -10.43 -1.00 19.45
C ARG A 272 -11.53 0.06 19.57
N LYS A 273 -11.20 1.24 20.12
CA LYS A 273 -12.12 2.39 20.24
C LYS A 273 -12.21 3.23 18.97
N ASN A 274 -11.47 2.92 17.92
CA ASN A 274 -11.57 3.62 16.64
C ASN A 274 -12.99 3.48 16.05
N ARG A 275 -13.52 4.57 15.47
CA ARG A 275 -14.87 4.59 14.88
C ARG A 275 -15.10 3.48 13.85
N VAL A 276 -14.11 3.20 12.99
CA VAL A 276 -14.21 2.16 11.96
C VAL A 276 -14.25 0.77 12.62
N ALA A 277 -13.39 0.53 13.60
CA ALA A 277 -13.35 -0.74 14.34
C ALA A 277 -14.68 -0.99 15.08
N GLN A 278 -15.22 0.02 15.76
CA GLN A 278 -16.51 -0.09 16.46
C GLN A 278 -17.69 -0.29 15.50
N LEU A 279 -17.69 0.39 14.35
CA LEU A 279 -18.72 0.21 13.34
C LEU A 279 -18.70 -1.21 12.80
N LEU A 280 -17.52 -1.70 12.39
CA LEU A 280 -17.35 -3.06 11.88
C LEU A 280 -17.72 -4.09 12.93
N PHE A 281 -17.28 -3.93 14.18
CA PHE A 281 -17.61 -4.85 15.27
C PHE A 281 -19.12 -4.97 15.51
N ARG A 282 -19.87 -3.86 15.45
CA ARG A 282 -21.33 -3.87 15.57
C ARG A 282 -21.99 -4.63 14.41
N LYS A 283 -21.62 -4.31 13.17
CA LYS A 283 -22.15 -5.00 11.97
C LYS A 283 -21.81 -6.49 11.97
N PHE A 284 -20.57 -6.82 12.33
CA PHE A 284 -20.12 -8.20 12.49
C PHE A 284 -20.97 -8.93 13.51
N THR A 285 -21.15 -8.39 14.72
CA THR A 285 -21.93 -9.04 15.78
C THR A 285 -23.37 -9.33 15.32
N GLU A 286 -24.02 -8.34 14.70
CA GLU A 286 -25.39 -8.50 14.19
C GLU A 286 -25.49 -9.60 13.14
N GLN A 287 -24.64 -9.55 12.11
CA GLN A 287 -24.72 -10.50 10.99
C GLN A 287 -24.19 -11.89 11.35
N ASP A 288 -23.16 -11.97 12.18
CA ASP A 288 -22.60 -13.24 12.65
C ASP A 288 -23.58 -13.96 13.58
N THR A 289 -24.38 -13.23 14.39
CA THR A 289 -25.47 -13.85 15.16
C THR A 289 -26.46 -14.56 14.25
N ARG A 290 -26.89 -13.91 13.15
CA ARG A 290 -27.81 -14.51 12.16
C ARG A 290 -27.17 -15.72 11.47
N LEU A 291 -25.88 -15.64 11.14
CA LEU A 291 -25.17 -16.77 10.54
C LEU A 291 -25.06 -17.95 11.52
N GLN A 292 -24.75 -17.68 12.79
CA GLN A 292 -24.68 -18.70 13.84
C GLN A 292 -26.03 -19.39 14.03
N GLU A 293 -27.15 -18.65 14.03
CA GLU A 293 -28.50 -19.22 14.10
C GLU A 293 -28.77 -20.16 12.91
N ALA A 294 -28.43 -19.74 11.69
CA ALA A 294 -28.61 -20.55 10.49
C ALA A 294 -27.75 -21.82 10.48
N LEU A 295 -26.50 -21.72 10.93
CA LEU A 295 -25.56 -22.84 10.96
C LEU A 295 -25.76 -23.79 12.15
N ALA A 296 -26.32 -23.30 13.26
CA ALA A 296 -26.69 -24.15 14.40
C ALA A 296 -27.74 -25.21 14.01
N ALA A 297 -28.64 -24.90 13.07
CA ALA A 297 -29.58 -25.87 12.50
C ALA A 297 -28.88 -27.02 11.75
N GLN A 298 -27.63 -26.80 11.31
CA GLN A 298 -26.77 -27.79 10.66
C GLN A 298 -25.79 -28.44 11.66
N GLY A 299 -25.92 -28.13 12.95
CA GLY A 299 -25.05 -28.63 14.01
C GLY A 299 -23.68 -27.94 14.09
N LEU A 300 -23.49 -26.81 13.39
CA LEU A 300 -22.24 -26.06 13.34
C LEU A 300 -22.28 -24.84 14.26
N TYR A 301 -21.23 -24.67 15.06
CA TYR A 301 -21.11 -23.60 16.05
C TYR A 301 -19.80 -22.84 15.88
N ARG A 302 -19.85 -21.51 16.04
CA ARG A 302 -18.69 -20.64 15.82
C ARG A 302 -17.65 -20.80 16.92
N TRP A 303 -16.42 -21.12 16.53
CA TRP A 303 -15.22 -21.12 17.34
C TRP A 303 -14.21 -20.12 16.76
N GLY A 304 -14.32 -18.86 17.20
CA GLY A 304 -13.51 -17.74 16.72
C GLY A 304 -13.74 -17.43 15.23
N SER A 305 -12.81 -17.80 14.36
CA SER A 305 -12.90 -17.71 12.89
C SER A 305 -13.27 -19.02 12.20
N THR A 306 -13.51 -20.09 12.97
CA THR A 306 -13.82 -21.43 12.48
C THR A 306 -15.17 -21.92 12.99
N TRP A 307 -15.60 -23.08 12.48
CA TRP A 307 -16.87 -23.71 12.84
C TRP A 307 -16.62 -25.16 13.25
N VAL A 308 -17.24 -25.59 14.34
CA VAL A 308 -17.09 -26.93 14.92
C VAL A 308 -18.45 -27.50 15.29
N ASP A 309 -18.55 -28.83 15.41
CA ASP A 309 -19.76 -29.47 15.90
C ASP A 309 -19.94 -29.29 17.42
N ARG A 310 -21.09 -29.73 17.95
CA ARG A 310 -21.39 -29.58 19.37
C ARG A 310 -20.42 -30.34 20.28
N PRO A 311 -20.13 -31.63 20.05
CA PRO A 311 -19.19 -32.36 20.90
C PRO A 311 -17.79 -31.74 20.92
N GLU A 312 -17.26 -31.32 19.77
CA GLU A 312 -15.96 -30.68 19.70
C GLU A 312 -16.01 -29.30 20.37
N MET A 313 -17.08 -28.51 20.22
CA MET A 313 -17.24 -27.24 20.94
C MET A 313 -17.14 -27.41 22.46
N ASP A 314 -17.87 -28.38 23.02
CA ASP A 314 -17.89 -28.62 24.46
C ASP A 314 -16.52 -29.10 24.95
N ARG A 315 -15.84 -29.95 24.16
CA ARG A 315 -14.46 -30.38 24.42
C ARG A 315 -13.46 -29.21 24.39
N LEU A 316 -13.51 -28.35 23.37
CA LEU A 316 -12.60 -27.21 23.23
C LEU A 316 -12.78 -26.21 24.38
N LYS A 317 -14.02 -25.94 24.80
CA LYS A 317 -14.33 -25.09 25.96
C LYS A 317 -13.77 -25.66 27.26
N GLU A 318 -13.91 -26.97 27.49
CA GLU A 318 -13.39 -27.61 28.70
C GLU A 318 -11.87 -27.58 28.74
N ILE A 319 -11.19 -27.88 27.62
CA ILE A 319 -9.72 -27.76 27.53
C ILE A 319 -9.28 -26.32 27.78
N GLU A 320 -9.92 -25.34 27.13
CA GLU A 320 -9.61 -23.92 27.33
C GLU A 320 -9.77 -23.51 28.80
N LYS A 321 -10.86 -23.93 29.45
CA LYS A 321 -11.11 -23.65 30.85
C LYS A 321 -10.01 -24.24 31.75
N GLN A 322 -9.72 -25.54 31.61
CA GLN A 322 -8.71 -26.22 32.42
C GLN A 322 -7.31 -25.62 32.24
N VAL A 323 -6.92 -25.33 30.99
CA VAL A 323 -5.63 -24.72 30.69
C VAL A 323 -5.55 -23.30 31.25
N ASN A 324 -6.61 -22.49 31.12
CA ASN A 324 -6.64 -21.14 31.68
C ASN A 324 -6.59 -21.12 33.21
N GLU A 325 -7.24 -22.09 33.88
CA GLU A 325 -7.13 -22.27 35.34
C GLU A 325 -5.71 -22.63 35.77
N LYS A 326 -5.01 -23.50 35.03
CA LYS A 326 -3.59 -23.79 35.29
C LYS A 326 -2.70 -22.58 35.04
N ILE A 327 -2.92 -21.87 33.94
CA ILE A 327 -2.18 -20.65 33.59
C ILE A 327 -2.33 -19.59 34.69
N SER A 328 -3.56 -19.35 35.17
CA SER A 328 -3.80 -18.36 36.23
C SER A 328 -3.12 -18.75 37.53
N LYS A 329 -3.13 -20.04 37.90
CA LYS A 329 -2.40 -20.57 39.04
C LYS A 329 -0.89 -20.38 38.93
N VAL A 330 -0.28 -20.83 37.82
CA VAL A 330 1.16 -20.69 37.58
C VAL A 330 1.58 -19.22 37.55
N LYS A 331 0.75 -18.34 36.98
CA LYS A 331 0.98 -16.89 36.98
C LYS A 331 0.97 -16.33 38.41
N SER A 332 -0.05 -16.65 39.20
CA SER A 332 -0.17 -16.18 40.59
C SER A 332 0.99 -16.68 41.47
N GLU A 333 1.37 -17.96 41.33
CA GLU A 333 2.53 -18.52 42.03
C GLU A 333 3.84 -17.86 41.57
N GLY A 334 3.97 -17.57 40.28
CA GLY A 334 5.10 -16.83 39.71
C GLY A 334 5.22 -15.43 40.30
N GLU A 335 4.14 -14.66 40.34
CA GLU A 335 4.09 -13.31 40.93
C GLU A 335 4.45 -13.33 42.43
N ALA A 336 3.95 -14.32 43.18
CA ALA A 336 4.28 -14.50 44.59
C ALA A 336 5.77 -14.85 44.81
N ASN A 337 6.31 -15.76 44.00
CA ASN A 337 7.73 -16.14 44.06
C ASN A 337 8.64 -14.97 43.68
N GLU A 338 8.28 -14.19 42.65
CA GLU A 338 9.02 -13.00 42.22
C GLU A 338 9.04 -11.94 43.33
N LYS A 339 7.90 -11.71 43.98
CA LYS A 339 7.84 -10.81 45.14
C LYS A 339 8.75 -11.28 46.27
N ARG A 340 8.75 -12.58 46.62
CA ARG A 340 9.62 -13.12 47.67
C ARG A 340 11.10 -13.03 47.31
N VAL A 341 11.47 -13.24 46.05
CA VAL A 341 12.86 -13.04 45.59
C VAL A 341 13.30 -11.59 45.79
N ASN A 342 12.44 -10.62 45.45
CA ASN A 342 12.76 -9.20 45.66
C ASN A 342 12.91 -8.85 47.14
N GLU A 343 12.09 -9.43 48.02
CA GLU A 343 12.22 -9.29 49.48
C GLU A 343 13.56 -9.86 49.99
N ILE A 344 13.90 -11.08 49.58
CA ILE A 344 15.17 -11.74 49.94
C ILE A 344 16.37 -10.92 49.45
N ASP A 345 16.31 -10.38 48.23
CA ASP A 345 17.38 -9.54 47.69
C ASP A 345 17.58 -8.28 48.54
N GLY A 346 16.50 -7.67 49.04
CA GLY A 346 16.57 -6.57 50.00
C GLY A 346 17.16 -6.98 51.36
N GLU A 347 16.76 -8.15 51.89
CA GLU A 347 17.29 -8.70 53.14
C GLU A 347 18.80 -9.00 53.04
N ILE A 348 19.24 -9.66 51.96
CA ILE A 348 20.65 -9.96 51.69
C ILE A 348 21.47 -8.67 51.60
N GLN A 349 20.99 -7.65 50.86
CA GLN A 349 21.69 -6.37 50.77
C GLN A 349 21.81 -5.67 52.13
N SER A 350 20.80 -5.80 52.99
CA SER A 350 20.86 -5.30 54.36
C SER A 350 21.93 -6.02 55.18
N ILE A 351 21.91 -7.36 55.16
CA ILE A 351 22.88 -8.19 55.86
C ILE A 351 24.30 -7.89 55.39
N GLU A 352 24.52 -7.77 54.07
CA GLU A 352 25.84 -7.44 53.51
C GLU A 352 26.35 -6.07 53.96
N ARG A 353 25.47 -5.08 54.13
CA ARG A 353 25.87 -3.77 54.68
C ARG A 353 26.33 -3.92 56.14
N SER A 354 25.59 -4.64 56.96
CA SER A 354 25.96 -4.90 58.37
C SER A 354 27.27 -5.69 58.49
N LEU A 355 27.47 -6.72 57.67
CA LEU A 355 28.73 -7.48 57.62
C LEU A 355 29.91 -6.58 57.26
N ARG A 356 29.78 -5.74 56.22
CA ARG A 356 30.84 -4.79 55.82
C ARG A 356 31.14 -3.76 56.91
N GLU A 357 30.12 -3.31 57.63
CA GLU A 357 30.29 -2.39 58.76
C GLU A 357 31.09 -3.04 59.91
N ILE A 358 30.71 -4.24 60.34
CA ILE A 358 31.43 -5.03 61.35
C ILE A 358 32.88 -5.30 60.89
N GLU A 359 33.07 -5.66 59.62
CA GLU A 359 34.39 -5.88 59.03
C GLU A 359 35.26 -4.64 59.08
N SER A 360 34.69 -3.46 58.78
CA SER A 360 35.41 -2.18 58.83
C SER A 360 35.80 -1.78 60.26
N GLN A 361 34.93 -2.05 61.24
CA GLN A 361 35.17 -1.74 62.67
C GLN A 361 36.12 -2.72 63.36
N SER A 362 36.39 -3.88 62.74
CA SER A 362 37.28 -4.91 63.30
C SER A 362 38.77 -4.58 63.22
N ILE A 363 39.17 -3.58 62.43
CA ILE A 363 40.57 -3.21 62.22
C ILE A 363 40.91 -2.01 63.10
N TYR A 364 41.92 -2.16 63.96
CA TYR A 364 42.43 -1.07 64.80
C TYR A 364 43.97 -1.03 64.77
N ARG A 365 44.55 0.11 65.18
CA ARG A 365 45.99 0.25 65.37
C ARG A 365 46.35 -0.11 66.81
N ASP A 366 47.29 -1.03 66.97
CA ASP A 366 47.89 -1.33 68.26
C ASP A 366 48.84 -0.19 68.72
N PRO A 367 49.31 -0.18 69.98
CA PRO A 367 50.22 0.83 70.51
C PRO A 367 51.56 0.96 69.74
N ASP A 368 51.96 -0.08 69.00
CA ASP A 368 53.17 -0.11 68.17
C ASP A 368 52.91 0.37 66.73
N GLY A 369 51.69 0.84 66.44
CA GLY A 369 51.26 1.37 65.14
C GLY A 369 50.94 0.31 64.09
N ARG A 370 50.89 -0.98 64.46
CA ARG A 370 50.54 -2.09 63.57
C ARG A 370 49.02 -2.23 63.48
N LEU A 371 48.52 -2.59 62.29
CA LEU A 371 47.11 -2.88 62.10
C LEU A 371 46.82 -4.31 62.57
N VAL A 372 45.90 -4.46 63.51
CA VAL A 372 45.47 -5.74 64.06
C VAL A 372 43.96 -5.89 63.87
N ARG A 373 43.51 -7.10 63.50
CA ARG A 373 42.09 -7.42 63.35
C ARG A 373 41.57 -8.12 64.60
N MET A 374 40.53 -7.55 65.22
CA MET A 374 39.81 -8.20 66.32
C MET A 374 38.95 -9.35 65.81
N PRO A 375 38.73 -10.40 66.63
CA PRO A 375 37.74 -11.42 66.32
C PRO A 375 36.35 -10.78 66.19
N TYR A 376 35.56 -11.28 65.23
CA TYR A 376 34.22 -10.75 65.00
C TYR A 376 33.26 -11.11 66.14
N PRO A 377 32.28 -10.23 66.45
CA PRO A 377 31.24 -10.53 67.42
C PRO A 377 30.35 -11.67 66.93
N GLY A 378 29.67 -12.39 67.84
CA GLY A 378 28.82 -13.55 67.51
C GLY A 378 27.79 -13.29 66.40
N ILE A 379 27.18 -12.09 66.41
CA ILE A 379 26.20 -11.64 65.41
C ILE A 379 26.75 -11.67 63.97
N TYR A 380 28.07 -11.56 63.77
CA TYR A 380 28.68 -11.67 62.44
C TYR A 380 28.44 -13.05 61.82
N TYR A 381 28.64 -14.11 62.62
CA TYR A 381 28.48 -15.49 62.16
C TYR A 381 27.00 -15.86 61.99
N ASP A 382 26.11 -15.28 62.81
CA ASP A 382 24.66 -15.40 62.65
C ASP A 382 24.22 -14.78 61.31
N LEU A 383 24.64 -13.54 61.04
CA LEU A 383 24.37 -12.84 59.78
C LEU A 383 24.93 -13.59 58.56
N GLN A 384 26.12 -14.20 58.68
CA GLN A 384 26.71 -15.01 57.61
C GLN A 384 25.87 -16.27 57.32
N THR A 385 25.35 -16.90 58.38
CA THR A 385 24.46 -18.07 58.29
C THR A 385 23.13 -17.70 57.65
N ASP A 386 22.50 -16.61 58.09
CA ASP A 386 21.25 -16.10 57.55
C ASP A 386 21.39 -15.72 56.06
N ARG A 387 22.49 -15.04 55.68
CA ARG A 387 22.79 -14.75 54.27
C ARG A 387 22.85 -16.02 53.44
N THR A 388 23.52 -17.05 53.93
CA THR A 388 23.67 -18.33 53.20
C THR A 388 22.32 -19.03 53.04
N LYS A 389 21.49 -19.03 54.07
CA LYS A 389 20.13 -19.58 54.03
C LYS A 389 19.25 -18.83 53.02
N LEU A 390 19.28 -17.50 53.05
CA LEU A 390 18.55 -16.64 52.12
C LEU A 390 19.02 -16.83 50.66
N GLN A 391 20.33 -16.99 50.44
CA GLN A 391 20.89 -17.31 49.11
C GLN A 391 20.40 -18.68 48.60
N GLY A 392 20.27 -19.67 49.49
CA GLY A 392 19.67 -20.97 49.18
C GLY A 392 18.19 -20.87 48.80
N GLU A 393 17.40 -20.14 49.60
CA GLU A 393 15.97 -19.88 49.33
C GLU A 393 15.79 -19.15 47.99
N ARG A 394 16.55 -18.08 47.76
CA ARG A 394 16.56 -17.32 46.50
C ARG A 394 16.86 -18.21 45.31
N SER A 395 17.88 -19.06 45.41
CA SER A 395 18.26 -19.99 44.34
C SER A 395 17.13 -20.99 44.04
N SER A 396 16.45 -21.50 45.08
CA SER A 396 15.29 -22.37 44.93
C SER A 396 14.11 -21.67 44.25
N LEU A 397 13.78 -20.44 44.67
CA LEU A 397 12.71 -19.64 44.06
C LEU A 397 13.02 -19.27 42.61
N ALA A 398 14.27 -18.92 42.29
CA ALA A 398 14.71 -18.67 40.92
C ALA A 398 14.54 -19.91 40.03
N ALA A 399 14.84 -21.11 40.54
CA ALA A 399 14.57 -22.36 39.84
C ALA A 399 13.06 -22.58 39.61
N LYS A 400 12.22 -22.29 40.62
CA LYS A 400 10.75 -22.35 40.47
C LYS A 400 10.22 -21.36 39.43
N LEU A 401 10.73 -20.12 39.40
CA LEU A 401 10.36 -19.13 38.39
C LEU A 401 10.71 -19.58 36.97
N ASN A 402 11.90 -20.17 36.78
CA ASN A 402 12.29 -20.76 35.50
C ASN A 402 11.40 -21.95 35.12
N GLY A 403 11.08 -22.81 36.09
CA GLY A 403 10.11 -23.90 35.92
C GLY A 403 8.72 -23.40 35.52
N ALA A 404 8.20 -22.39 36.21
CA ALA A 404 6.92 -21.75 35.92
C ALA A 404 6.87 -21.13 34.52
N ARG A 405 7.95 -20.49 34.07
CA ARG A 405 8.07 -19.99 32.68
C ARG A 405 8.02 -21.11 31.65
N ALA A 406 8.70 -22.22 31.91
CA ALA A 406 8.69 -23.39 31.04
C ALA A 406 7.31 -24.07 31.03
N GLU A 407 6.67 -24.20 32.19
CA GLU A 407 5.32 -24.72 32.34
C GLU A 407 4.29 -23.82 31.64
N MET A 408 4.40 -22.50 31.78
CA MET A 408 3.57 -21.55 31.05
C MET A 408 3.67 -21.75 29.53
N LYS A 409 4.88 -21.91 29.00
CA LYS A 409 5.08 -22.19 27.58
C LYS A 409 4.46 -23.53 27.16
N ARG A 410 4.51 -24.55 28.01
CA ARG A 410 3.86 -25.86 27.76
C ARG A 410 2.34 -25.74 27.77
N LEU A 411 1.76 -25.10 28.78
CA LEU A 411 0.32 -24.86 28.89
C LEU A 411 -0.21 -24.04 27.72
N GLN A 412 0.54 -23.04 27.26
CA GLN A 412 0.20 -22.29 26.04
C GLN A 412 0.13 -23.17 24.79
N ASN A 413 0.96 -24.22 24.70
CA ASN A 413 0.92 -25.19 23.60
C ASN A 413 -0.21 -26.23 23.76
N GLU A 414 -0.74 -26.42 24.97
CA GLU A 414 -1.90 -27.29 25.25
C GLU A 414 -3.24 -26.62 24.98
N LEU A 415 -3.24 -25.30 24.73
CA LEU A 415 -4.46 -24.60 24.33
C LEU A 415 -5.05 -25.27 23.07
N PRO A 416 -6.39 -25.36 22.99
CA PRO A 416 -7.07 -25.95 21.84
C PRO A 416 -6.72 -25.21 20.55
N LYS A 417 -7.16 -25.75 19.40
CA LYS A 417 -7.06 -25.06 18.10
C LYS A 417 -7.37 -23.57 18.29
N PRO A 418 -6.44 -22.67 17.91
CA PRO A 418 -6.58 -21.27 18.25
C PRO A 418 -7.88 -20.73 17.63
N LYS A 419 -8.64 -19.97 18.42
CA LYS A 419 -9.87 -19.31 17.97
C LYS A 419 -9.63 -18.47 16.72
N PHE A 420 -8.45 -17.88 16.62
CA PHE A 420 -8.04 -17.04 15.51
C PHE A 420 -6.66 -17.49 15.05
N THR A 421 -6.52 -17.71 13.76
CA THR A 421 -5.23 -18.09 13.15
C THR A 421 -4.34 -16.88 12.93
N GLY A 422 -4.91 -15.67 12.97
CA GLY A 422 -4.24 -14.43 12.58
C GLY A 422 -4.09 -14.29 11.07
N ILE A 423 -4.63 -15.23 10.28
CA ILE A 423 -4.48 -15.27 8.83
C ILE A 423 -5.85 -15.05 8.20
N GLN A 424 -6.03 -13.90 7.55
CA GLN A 424 -7.18 -13.67 6.69
C GLN A 424 -6.95 -14.32 5.32
N LYS A 425 -8.02 -14.88 4.76
CA LYS A 425 -8.01 -15.64 3.51
C LYS A 425 -8.49 -14.78 2.35
N LEU A 426 -7.76 -14.83 1.23
CA LEU A 426 -8.21 -14.24 -0.02
C LEU A 426 -9.37 -15.05 -0.59
N VAL A 427 -10.40 -14.41 -1.13
CA VAL A 427 -11.34 -15.06 -2.05
C VAL A 427 -10.59 -15.32 -3.36
N GLY A 428 -10.55 -16.57 -3.78
CA GLY A 428 -9.86 -17.01 -4.98
C GLY A 428 -10.66 -16.71 -6.25
N ALA A 429 -10.38 -17.48 -7.31
CA ALA A 429 -11.01 -17.30 -8.61
C ALA A 429 -12.55 -17.51 -8.60
N GLU A 430 -13.10 -18.17 -7.58
CA GLU A 430 -14.54 -18.27 -7.35
C GLU A 430 -15.22 -16.91 -7.10
N GLY A 431 -14.46 -15.92 -6.63
CA GLY A 431 -14.92 -14.54 -6.48
C GLY A 431 -14.82 -13.70 -7.75
N THR A 432 -14.48 -14.28 -8.90
CA THR A 432 -14.39 -13.54 -10.17
C THR A 432 -15.76 -12.96 -10.53
N PRO A 433 -15.87 -11.64 -10.81
CA PRO A 433 -17.14 -11.03 -11.17
C PRO A 433 -17.80 -11.70 -12.36
N VAL A 434 -19.12 -11.87 -12.31
CA VAL A 434 -19.92 -12.30 -13.47
C VAL A 434 -20.38 -11.04 -14.20
N MET A 435 -19.75 -10.76 -15.33
CA MET A 435 -20.17 -9.69 -16.24
C MET A 435 -21.05 -10.30 -17.33
N LEU A 436 -22.24 -9.74 -17.52
CA LEU A 436 -23.02 -9.92 -18.74
C LEU A 436 -22.66 -8.77 -19.72
N ALA A 437 -22.89 -8.98 -21.02
CA ALA A 437 -22.54 -8.08 -22.12
C ALA A 437 -22.88 -6.58 -21.85
N PRO A 438 -22.19 -5.62 -22.49
CA PRO A 438 -22.24 -4.21 -22.09
C PRO A 438 -23.66 -3.65 -21.98
N GLY A 439 -24.01 -3.13 -20.80
CA GLY A 439 -25.32 -2.52 -20.49
C GLY A 439 -26.11 -3.19 -19.36
N THR A 440 -25.66 -4.33 -18.85
CA THR A 440 -26.27 -5.00 -17.69
C THR A 440 -25.43 -4.82 -16.43
N GLU A 441 -26.08 -4.47 -15.32
CA GLU A 441 -25.41 -4.38 -14.02
C GLU A 441 -24.75 -5.72 -13.65
N PRO A 442 -23.51 -5.71 -13.12
CA PRO A 442 -22.84 -6.92 -12.69
C PRO A 442 -23.63 -7.57 -11.56
N ILE A 443 -23.92 -8.87 -11.71
CA ILE A 443 -24.55 -9.65 -10.66
C ILE A 443 -23.45 -10.01 -9.65
N THR A 444 -23.51 -9.41 -8.46
CA THR A 444 -22.70 -9.84 -7.32
C THR A 444 -23.06 -11.30 -7.03
N PRO A 445 -22.10 -12.24 -6.99
CA PRO A 445 -22.42 -13.60 -6.56
C PRO A 445 -22.85 -13.55 -5.09
N GLY A 446 -24.15 -13.58 -4.84
CA GLY A 446 -24.76 -13.65 -3.52
C GLY A 446 -24.86 -15.08 -2.98
N GLY A 447 -24.31 -16.06 -3.70
CA GLY A 447 -24.26 -17.45 -3.27
C GLY A 447 -23.07 -17.73 -2.34
N PRO A 448 -23.14 -18.78 -1.50
CA PRO A 448 -22.02 -19.19 -0.69
C PRO A 448 -20.80 -19.46 -1.58
N VAL A 449 -19.69 -18.77 -1.28
CA VAL A 449 -18.36 -19.11 -1.81
C VAL A 449 -18.09 -20.56 -1.38
N PRO A 450 -17.94 -21.52 -2.31
CA PRO A 450 -17.61 -22.90 -1.94
C PRO A 450 -16.29 -22.91 -1.18
N ASP A 451 -16.19 -23.77 -0.15
CA ASP A 451 -14.98 -23.89 0.67
C ASP A 451 -13.75 -24.07 -0.24
N PRO A 452 -12.63 -23.36 0.03
CA PRO A 452 -11.40 -23.58 -0.72
C PRO A 452 -10.98 -25.04 -0.56
N LEU A 453 -10.63 -25.67 -1.69
CA LEU A 453 -10.17 -27.06 -1.73
C LEU A 453 -9.08 -27.29 -0.67
N PRO A 454 -9.11 -28.44 0.05
CA PRO A 454 -8.10 -28.75 1.04
C PRO A 454 -6.72 -28.73 0.40
N THR A 455 -5.79 -28.00 1.02
CA THR A 455 -4.39 -27.93 0.62
C THR A 455 -3.85 -29.35 0.49
N ALA A 456 -3.40 -29.71 -0.71
CA ALA A 456 -2.79 -31.01 -0.97
C ALA A 456 -1.63 -31.22 0.00
N THR A 457 -1.81 -32.18 0.91
CA THR A 457 -0.78 -32.63 1.82
C THR A 457 0.31 -33.28 0.96
N GLN A 458 1.52 -32.73 0.97
CA GLN A 458 2.67 -33.42 0.39
C GLN A 458 2.84 -34.77 1.09
N PRO A 459 3.08 -35.87 0.36
CA PRO A 459 3.41 -37.13 1.00
C PRO A 459 4.77 -36.97 1.69
N SER A 460 4.79 -37.22 3.00
CA SER A 460 6.01 -37.33 3.80
C SER A 460 6.91 -38.42 3.21
N LYS A 461 8.15 -38.05 2.90
CA LYS A 461 9.28 -38.99 2.84
C LYS A 461 10.06 -38.95 4.14
#